data_AF-A0A7S2MHI8-F1
#
_entry.id   AF-A0A7S2MHI8-F1
#
_cell.length_a   1.000
_cell.length_b   1.000
_cell.length_c   1.000
_cell.angle_alpha   90.00
_cell.angle_beta   90.00
_cell.angle_gamma   90.00
#
_symmetry.space_group_name_H-M   'P 1'
#
loop_
_entity.id
_entity.type
_entity.pdbx_description
1 polymer ?
#
loop_
_entity_poly.entity_id
_entity_poly.type
_entity_poly.pdbx_seq_one_letter_code
_entity_poly.pdbx_strand_id
1 'polypeptide(L)'
;GCRMVAMSCREHDEYAANSQFITHLMGRILGSQGLGPTPIDTRGFESVLKLIGTTTADSFDLFYGLYKYNQNSHDTIMKLKEALDGVVDNLLEMEKTDKNAPKWFKNNTMSLEMKKGRFETEEKKEEPEQKGFTCTGV
;
A
#
# COMPACT_ATOMS: atom_id res chain seq x y z
N GLY A 1 25.10 7.89 -19.43
CA GLY A 1 25.75 6.68 -18.92
C GLY A 1 25.12 6.25 -17.63
N CYS A 2 25.03 4.95 -17.34
CA CYS A 2 24.45 4.43 -16.10
C CYS A 2 25.44 4.54 -14.92
N ARG A 3 24.91 4.65 -13.70
CA ARG A 3 25.69 4.54 -12.46
C ARG A 3 25.65 3.09 -11.99
N MET A 4 26.81 2.44 -11.93
CA MET A 4 26.93 1.09 -11.38
C MET A 4 27.03 1.18 -9.85
N VAL A 5 26.21 0.39 -9.15
CA VAL A 5 26.20 0.34 -7.69
C VAL A 5 26.32 -1.12 -7.27
N ALA A 6 27.42 -1.47 -6.59
CA ALA A 6 27.63 -2.81 -6.06
C ALA A 6 26.89 -2.97 -4.73
N MET A 7 26.14 -4.06 -4.58
CA MET A 7 25.42 -4.43 -3.35
C MET A 7 25.12 -5.94 -3.37
N SER A 8 24.83 -6.51 -2.20
CA SER A 8 24.36 -7.90 -2.11
C SER A 8 22.91 -8.05 -2.57
N CYS A 9 22.48 -9.28 -2.91
CA CYS A 9 21.08 -9.55 -3.27
C CYS A 9 20.12 -9.21 -2.13
N ARG A 10 20.53 -9.45 -0.88
CA ARG A 10 19.71 -9.14 0.30
C ARG A 10 19.46 -7.63 0.42
N GLU A 11 20.53 -6.83 0.33
CA GLU A 11 20.41 -5.36 0.38
C GLU A 11 19.58 -4.83 -0.78
N HIS A 12 19.79 -5.38 -1.98
CA HIS A 12 18.98 -5.03 -3.15
C HIS A 12 17.49 -5.27 -2.90
N ASP A 13 17.11 -6.44 -2.39
CA ASP A 13 15.71 -6.80 -2.19
C ASP A 13 15.08 -5.97 -1.07
N GLU A 14 15.80 -5.69 0.02
CA GLU A 14 15.35 -4.77 1.07
C GLU A 14 15.09 -3.36 0.49
N TYR A 15 15.98 -2.84 -0.34
CA TYR A 15 15.79 -1.54 -0.99
C TYR A 15 14.64 -1.57 -2.01
N ALA A 16 14.56 -2.62 -2.84
CA ALA A 16 13.51 -2.76 -3.85
C ALA A 16 12.12 -2.84 -3.21
N ALA A 17 11.96 -3.54 -2.08
CA ALA A 17 10.70 -3.60 -1.34
C ALA A 17 10.27 -2.21 -0.84
N ASN A 18 11.20 -1.48 -0.21
CA ASN A 18 10.92 -0.19 0.41
C ASN A 18 10.97 1.00 -0.58
N SER A 19 11.21 0.78 -1.87
CA SER A 19 11.22 1.82 -2.90
C SER A 19 10.36 1.44 -4.11
N GLN A 20 10.83 0.50 -4.93
CA GLN A 20 10.14 0.10 -6.17
C GLN A 20 8.79 -0.54 -5.87
N PHE A 21 8.75 -1.55 -5.00
CA PHE A 21 7.54 -2.30 -4.72
C PHE A 21 6.46 -1.41 -4.09
N ILE A 22 6.79 -0.65 -3.05
CA ILE A 22 5.84 0.31 -2.44
C ILE A 22 5.32 1.34 -3.44
N THR A 23 6.17 1.82 -4.35
CA THR A 23 5.78 2.78 -5.40
C THR A 23 4.77 2.16 -6.37
N HIS A 24 5.00 0.93 -6.85
CA HIS A 24 4.06 0.22 -7.72
C HIS A 24 2.77 -0.15 -6.99
N LEU A 25 2.86 -0.57 -5.72
CA LEU A 25 1.70 -0.89 -4.90
C LEU A 25 0.79 0.33 -4.77
N MET A 26 1.33 1.48 -4.38
CA MET A 26 0.57 2.73 -4.24
C MET A 26 -0.03 3.18 -5.56
N GLY A 27 0.74 3.18 -6.65
CA GLY A 27 0.24 3.58 -7.95
C GLY A 27 -0.89 2.68 -8.46
N ARG A 28 -0.84 1.37 -8.20
CA ARG A 28 -1.91 0.42 -8.54
C ARG A 28 -3.16 0.59 -7.65
N ILE A 29 -3.00 0.83 -6.34
CA ILE A 29 -4.12 1.14 -5.43
C ILE A 29 -4.83 2.44 -5.83
N LEU A 30 -4.06 3.46 -6.23
CA LEU A 30 -4.62 4.73 -6.70
C LEU A 30 -5.28 4.57 -8.07
N GLY A 31 -4.70 3.74 -8.95
CA GLY A 31 -5.30 3.40 -10.25
C GLY A 31 -6.61 2.62 -10.12
N SER A 32 -6.73 1.70 -9.16
CA SER A 32 -7.95 0.93 -8.94
C SER A 32 -9.13 1.76 -8.43
N GLN A 33 -8.87 2.94 -7.87
CA GLN A 33 -9.91 3.92 -7.51
C GLN A 33 -10.52 4.64 -8.71
N GLY A 34 -9.93 4.52 -9.91
CA GLY A 34 -10.43 5.19 -11.11
C GLY A 34 -10.18 6.70 -11.10
N LEU A 35 -9.10 7.16 -10.46
CA LEU A 35 -8.72 8.57 -10.44
C LEU A 35 -8.46 9.09 -11.86
N GLY A 36 -8.91 10.30 -12.14
CA GLY A 36 -8.71 10.98 -13.42
C GLY A 36 -8.53 12.50 -13.25
N PRO A 37 -8.09 13.19 -14.31
CA PRO A 37 -7.88 14.65 -14.27
C PRO A 37 -9.16 15.41 -13.91
N THR A 38 -9.01 16.53 -13.23
CA THR A 38 -10.10 17.44 -12.86
C THR A 38 -9.79 18.89 -13.25
N PRO A 39 -10.80 19.78 -13.37
CA PRO A 39 -10.56 21.20 -13.65
C PRO A 39 -9.78 21.96 -12.57
N ILE A 40 -9.56 21.36 -11.40
CA ILE A 40 -8.91 21.98 -10.24
C ILE A 40 -7.71 21.17 -9.75
N ASP A 41 -7.07 20.43 -10.66
CA ASP A 41 -5.91 19.62 -10.32
C ASP A 41 -4.78 20.47 -9.73
N THR A 42 -4.19 19.95 -8.65
CA THR A 42 -2.96 20.50 -8.11
C THR A 42 -1.77 19.84 -8.80
N ARG A 43 -0.61 20.51 -8.82
CA ARG A 43 0.65 19.91 -9.30
C ARG A 43 1.00 18.59 -8.59
N GLY A 44 0.60 18.46 -7.33
CA GLY A 44 0.75 17.21 -6.57
C GLY A 44 -0.12 16.10 -7.14
N PHE A 45 -1.38 16.38 -7.43
CA PHE A 45 -2.30 15.40 -8.02
C PHE A 45 -1.90 15.03 -9.46
N GLU A 46 -1.42 15.97 -10.27
CA GLU A 46 -0.84 15.65 -11.59
C GLU A 46 0.32 14.64 -11.47
N SER A 47 1.14 14.76 -10.43
CA SER A 47 2.23 13.82 -10.15
C SER A 47 1.70 12.44 -9.74
N VAL A 48 0.59 12.39 -9.01
CA VAL A 48 -0.12 11.13 -8.69
C VAL A 48 -0.64 10.46 -9.97
N LEU A 49 -1.28 11.22 -10.87
CA LEU A 49 -1.76 10.66 -12.15
C LEU A 49 -0.60 10.11 -13.00
N LYS A 50 0.55 10.79 -13.02
CA LYS A 50 1.78 10.29 -13.67
C LYS A 50 2.32 9.03 -13.00
N LEU A 51 2.29 8.95 -11.68
CA LEU A 51 2.68 7.76 -10.92
C LEU A 51 1.79 6.56 -11.29
N ILE A 52 0.47 6.75 -11.32
CA ILE A 52 -0.49 5.72 -11.74
C ILE A 52 -0.14 5.24 -13.16
N GLY A 53 0.01 6.17 -14.11
CA GLY A 53 0.34 5.83 -15.49
C GLY A 53 1.64 5.03 -15.62
N THR A 54 2.68 5.42 -14.87
CA THR A 54 3.99 4.74 -14.91
C THR A 54 3.92 3.33 -14.30
N THR A 55 3.22 3.18 -13.18
CA THR A 55 3.20 1.92 -12.40
C THR A 55 2.20 0.89 -12.91
N THR A 56 1.21 1.32 -13.69
CA THR A 56 0.19 0.46 -14.32
C THR A 56 0.51 0.11 -15.77
N ALA A 57 1.52 0.76 -16.37
CA ALA A 57 2.02 0.41 -17.71
C ALA A 57 2.61 -1.00 -17.76
N ASP A 58 3.19 -1.47 -16.65
CA ASP A 58 3.71 -2.82 -16.52
C ASP A 58 2.59 -3.85 -16.30
N SER A 59 2.80 -5.06 -16.83
CA SER A 59 1.88 -6.18 -16.61
C SER A 59 1.68 -6.48 -15.11
N PHE A 60 0.50 -6.97 -14.76
CA PHE A 60 0.24 -7.41 -13.39
C PHE A 60 1.14 -8.58 -12.99
N ASP A 61 1.48 -9.48 -13.93
CA ASP A 61 2.39 -10.60 -13.69
C ASP A 61 3.79 -10.15 -13.26
N LEU A 62 4.32 -9.07 -13.87
CA LEU A 62 5.59 -8.48 -13.46
C LEU A 62 5.52 -7.95 -12.03
N PHE A 63 4.45 -7.24 -11.69
CA PHE A 63 4.23 -6.74 -10.33
C PHE A 63 4.06 -7.89 -9.31
N TYR A 64 3.31 -8.93 -9.67
CA TYR A 64 3.17 -10.13 -8.85
C TYR A 64 4.51 -10.83 -8.63
N GLY A 65 5.40 -10.82 -9.62
CA GLY A 65 6.78 -11.29 -9.48
C GLY A 65 7.56 -10.54 -8.38
N LEU A 66 7.44 -9.21 -8.32
CA LEU A 66 8.07 -8.41 -7.26
C LEU A 66 7.58 -8.83 -5.88
N TYR A 67 6.28 -9.03 -5.72
CA TYR A 67 5.68 -9.51 -4.47
C TYR A 67 6.15 -10.93 -4.11
N LYS A 68 6.05 -11.86 -5.06
CA LYS A 68 6.26 -13.30 -4.83
C LYS A 68 7.72 -13.63 -4.49
N TYR A 69 8.68 -12.96 -5.13
CA TYR A 69 10.10 -13.32 -5.03
C TYR A 69 10.90 -12.45 -4.06
N ASN A 70 10.33 -11.36 -3.53
CA ASN A 70 10.96 -10.56 -2.50
C ASN A 70 10.22 -10.73 -1.17
N GLN A 71 10.86 -11.41 -0.22
CA GLN A 71 10.28 -11.75 1.09
C GLN A 71 9.88 -10.52 1.92
N ASN A 72 10.49 -9.36 1.67
CA ASN A 72 10.18 -8.12 2.36
C ASN A 72 8.87 -7.46 1.88
N SER A 73 8.32 -7.88 0.74
CA SER A 73 7.13 -7.27 0.14
C SER A 73 5.89 -7.38 1.03
N HIS A 74 5.76 -8.49 1.76
CA HIS A 74 4.66 -8.69 2.69
C HIS A 74 4.70 -7.66 3.84
N ASP A 75 5.85 -7.48 4.46
CA ASP A 75 6.04 -6.50 5.54
C ASP A 75 5.79 -5.07 5.05
N THR A 76 6.17 -4.76 3.81
CA THR A 76 5.84 -3.47 3.17
C THR A 76 4.34 -3.26 3.06
N ILE A 77 3.55 -4.29 2.69
CA ILE A 77 2.08 -4.19 2.65
C ILE A 77 1.50 -3.95 4.05
N MET A 78 1.94 -4.71 5.04
CA MET A 78 1.43 -4.59 6.41
C MET A 78 1.72 -3.21 7.00
N LYS A 79 2.96 -2.72 6.88
CA LYS A 79 3.32 -1.36 7.31
C LYS A 79 2.49 -0.28 6.63
N LEU A 80 2.18 -0.46 5.34
CA LEU A 80 1.35 0.49 4.61
C LEU A 80 -0.11 0.49 5.08
N LYS A 81 -0.68 -0.68 5.36
CA LYS A 81 -2.02 -0.81 5.96
C LYS A 81 -2.06 -0.14 7.33
N GLU A 82 -1.13 -0.47 8.22
CA GLU A 82 -1.04 0.11 9.56
C GLU A 82 -0.89 1.65 9.51
N ALA A 83 -0.06 2.15 8.58
CA ALA A 83 0.11 3.59 8.40
C ALA A 83 -1.18 4.26 7.90
N LEU A 84 -1.91 3.62 6.98
CA LEU A 84 -3.22 4.11 6.51
C LEU A 84 -4.22 4.16 7.67
N ASP A 85 -4.33 3.07 8.43
CA ASP A 85 -5.24 2.98 9.57
C ASP A 85 -4.92 4.03 10.64
N GLY A 86 -3.64 4.21 10.97
CA GLY A 86 -3.22 5.23 11.93
C GLY A 86 -3.56 6.66 11.48
N VAL A 87 -3.41 6.98 10.20
CA VAL A 87 -3.83 8.29 9.66
C VAL A 87 -5.34 8.45 9.72
N VAL A 88 -6.10 7.42 9.36
CA VAL A 88 -7.56 7.43 9.44
C VAL A 88 -8.04 7.58 10.89
N ASP A 89 -7.43 6.89 11.84
CA ASP A 89 -7.78 6.98 13.26
C ASP A 89 -7.57 8.39 13.81
N ASN A 90 -6.44 9.04 13.44
CA ASN A 90 -6.19 10.44 13.80
C ASN A 90 -7.29 11.37 13.25
N LEU A 91 -7.74 11.16 12.01
CA LEU A 91 -8.82 11.95 11.42
C LEU A 91 -10.15 11.76 12.17
N LEU A 92 -10.47 10.51 12.54
CA LEU A 92 -11.69 10.18 13.28
C LEU A 92 -11.66 10.73 14.71
N GLU A 93 -10.51 10.73 15.37
CA GLU A 93 -10.34 11.34 16.69
C GLU A 93 -10.53 12.87 16.65
N MET A 94 -9.94 13.53 15.66
CA MET A 94 -10.15 14.96 15.44
C MET A 94 -11.63 15.28 15.18
N GLU A 95 -12.33 14.47 14.38
CA GLU A 95 -13.76 14.64 14.13
C GLU A 95 -14.61 14.55 15.42
N LYS A 96 -14.30 13.61 16.33
CA LYS A 96 -15.02 13.46 17.61
C LYS A 96 -14.92 14.70 18.50
N THR A 97 -13.79 15.40 18.42
CA THR A 97 -13.51 16.56 19.27
C THR A 97 -13.90 17.90 18.62
N ASP A 98 -14.16 17.93 17.30
CA ASP A 98 -14.57 19.13 16.58
C ASP A 98 -16.04 19.51 16.85
N LYS A 99 -16.22 20.42 17.82
CA LYS A 99 -17.53 20.98 18.18
C LYS A 99 -18.12 21.88 17.09
N ASN A 100 -17.30 22.40 16.18
CA ASN A 100 -17.69 23.35 15.13
C ASN A 100 -17.90 22.67 13.76
N ALA A 101 -17.72 21.35 13.69
CA ALA A 101 -17.91 20.60 12.46
C ALA A 101 -19.31 20.83 11.85
N PRO A 102 -19.40 21.03 10.52
CA PRO A 102 -20.67 21.15 9.82
C PRO A 102 -21.59 19.94 10.09
N LYS A 103 -22.90 20.15 10.18
CA LYS A 103 -23.86 19.07 10.48
C LYS A 103 -23.78 17.87 9.52
N TRP A 104 -23.43 18.10 8.25
CA TRP A 104 -23.31 17.03 7.24
C TRP A 104 -22.08 16.14 7.44
N PHE A 105 -21.06 16.63 8.15
CA PHE A 105 -19.82 15.93 8.41
C PHE A 105 -20.03 14.73 9.36
N LYS A 106 -20.79 14.95 10.46
CA LYS A 106 -20.99 13.97 11.56
C LYS A 106 -21.73 12.68 11.19
N ASN A 107 -22.32 12.58 9.99
CA ASN A 107 -23.08 11.41 9.56
C ASN A 107 -22.20 10.34 8.88
N ASN A 108 -20.95 10.66 8.52
CA ASN A 108 -20.08 9.77 7.72
C ASN A 108 -19.22 8.83 8.59
N THR A 109 -18.86 9.26 9.81
CA THR A 109 -17.99 8.56 10.76
C THR A 109 -18.51 7.15 11.11
N MET A 110 -19.82 7.02 11.32
CA MET A 110 -20.46 5.76 11.73
C MET A 110 -20.30 4.65 10.69
N SER A 111 -20.20 5.00 9.40
CA SER A 111 -20.00 4.03 8.32
C SER A 111 -18.55 3.54 8.21
N LEU A 112 -17.57 4.31 8.69
CA LEU A 112 -16.15 3.94 8.66
C LEU A 112 -15.82 2.98 9.82
N GLU A 113 -16.31 3.28 11.03
CA GLU A 113 -16.13 2.41 12.20
C GLU A 113 -16.77 1.02 11.99
N MET A 114 -17.96 0.95 11.37
CA MET A 114 -18.61 -0.33 11.03
C MET A 114 -17.86 -1.17 10.00
N LYS A 115 -17.09 -0.53 9.09
CA LYS A 115 -16.28 -1.24 8.09
C LYS A 115 -14.97 -1.76 8.68
N LYS A 116 -14.35 -1.02 9.60
CA LYS A 116 -13.12 -1.41 10.30
C LYS A 116 -13.30 -2.74 11.05
N GLY A 117 -14.40 -2.88 11.80
CA GLY A 117 -14.72 -4.11 12.54
C GLY A 117 -14.99 -5.36 11.69
N ARG A 118 -15.22 -5.21 10.36
CA ARG A 118 -15.40 -6.36 9.44
C ARG A 118 -14.08 -6.89 8.89
N PHE A 119 -13.05 -6.04 8.79
CA PHE A 119 -11.75 -6.42 8.23
C PHE A 119 -10.88 -7.12 9.28
N GLU A 120 -10.92 -6.65 10.54
CA GLU A 120 -10.17 -7.25 11.66
C GLU A 120 -10.60 -8.69 12.01
N THR A 121 -11.83 -9.10 11.67
CA THR A 121 -12.29 -10.48 11.93
C THR A 121 -11.75 -11.51 10.94
N GLU A 122 -11.27 -11.09 9.77
CA GLU A 122 -10.78 -12.01 8.72
C GLU A 122 -9.28 -12.32 8.87
N GLU A 123 -8.48 -11.44 9.49
CA GLU A 123 -7.01 -11.58 9.58
C GLU A 123 -6.53 -12.63 10.61
N LYS A 124 -7.42 -13.30 11.35
CA LYS A 124 -7.08 -14.34 12.34
C LYS A 124 -7.07 -15.79 11.80
N LYS A 125 -7.17 -16.00 10.49
CA LYS A 125 -7.11 -17.34 9.89
C LYS A 125 -6.13 -17.38 8.74
N GLU A 126 -4.85 -17.59 9.03
CA GLU A 126 -3.90 -18.37 8.21
C GLU A 126 -2.48 -18.24 8.81
N GLU A 127 -2.08 -19.21 9.63
CA GLU A 127 -0.66 -19.54 9.83
C GLU A 127 -0.25 -20.53 8.73
N PRO A 128 0.72 -20.23 7.85
CA PRO A 128 1.30 -21.25 7.00
C PRO A 128 2.34 -22.04 7.80
N GLU A 129 2.04 -23.32 8.00
CA GLU A 129 2.94 -24.37 8.49
C GLU A 129 4.27 -24.32 7.71
N GLN A 130 5.35 -23.87 8.37
CA GLN A 130 6.71 -23.89 7.80
C GLN A 130 7.16 -25.34 7.61
N LYS A 131 6.93 -25.88 6.41
CA LYS A 131 7.55 -27.14 5.97
C LYS A 131 8.97 -26.84 5.52
N GLY A 132 9.92 -27.26 6.35
CA GLY A 132 11.35 -27.17 6.09
C GLY A 132 11.71 -27.78 4.74
N PHE A 133 12.32 -26.99 3.87
CA PHE A 133 13.00 -27.49 2.69
C PHE A 133 14.41 -27.94 3.11
N THR A 134 14.58 -29.25 3.28
CA THR A 134 15.90 -29.88 3.26
C THR A 134 16.40 -29.90 1.82
N CYS A 135 17.52 -29.23 1.55
CA CYS A 135 18.23 -29.35 0.29
C CYS A 135 19.02 -30.66 0.29
N THR A 136 18.58 -31.65 -0.49
CA THR A 136 19.32 -32.92 -0.73
C THR A 136 19.58 -33.11 -2.22
N GLY A 137 20.87 -33.19 -2.60
CA GLY A 137 21.41 -33.71 -3.88
C GLY A 137 21.25 -32.77 -5.08
N VAL A 138 22.21 -32.62 -5.99
CA VAL A 138 23.29 -33.51 -6.47
C VAL A 138 24.51 -32.68 -6.85
#